data_AF-A0AAN4NT18-F1
#
_entry.id   AF-A0AAN4NT18-F1
#
_cell.length_a   1.000
_cell.length_b   1.000
_cell.length_c   1.000
_cell.angle_alpha   90.00
_cell.angle_beta   90.00
_cell.angle_gamma   90.00
#
_symmetry.space_group_name_H-M   'P 1'
#
loop_
_entity.id
_entity.type
_entity.pdbx_description
1 polymer ?
#
loop_
_entity_poly.entity_id
_entity_poly.type
_entity_poly.pdbx_seq_one_letter_code
_entity_poly.pdbx_strand_id
1 'polypeptide(L)'
;MAGTLTPSDWNAPDNAGPSGSTNGSSSEPEYYFVVILAGQSNGMAYGEGLPLPDSFDRPDPRIKQLARRSTVTPNGTSCTYNDIIPADHCLHDVQDMSGINHPKADLAKGQYGTVGQGLHIAKKLLPYIPQNAGILLVPCCRGGSAFTTGADGSFSEASGASADSSRWGAGKPLYQDLVSRTKVALAKNPKNKLLAVVWMQGEADLASGSQQHNSLFTAMVQQFRTDLAPLAAQCVSGNATTVPWICGDTTYYWKNAGTDKYEAVYGGYKGKEAQKIFFVPFLTDENGQSTPTNAPAEDPDIVAVGYYGAASRTQGSFVSTQRDSHFSSWARRGVISDRLASAIMLHAGRTAELMRGQTVTPPDEKPSPDTPSKPSTPPADTTTMSTLFAYRASESEGRLTPQGWAAGGGKAQIVDDAGASGGKAMKLTKETGRAPWYLEHDAGNGADLLGKGGLVSCRFKLDGALTANQYALALYWPVSALPQGVTLEGNAGHNLLASFYVQSDATDLNVMYHKGNTAQNTKLGSFGAFNNEWHTLGFRFAGNNSIEVTPVIDGKDGTPFMLSQSPVGTFTADKLRVTDITKNATYPVLIDSIVVEVNNA
;
A
#
# COMPACT_ATOMS: atom_id res chain seq x y z
N MET A 1 -51.78 -2.34 -4.36
CA MET A 1 -51.94 -1.43 -3.20
C MET A 1 -50.61 -1.41 -2.49
N ALA A 2 -49.70 -0.50 -2.80
CA ALA A 2 -49.68 0.93 -2.46
C ALA A 2 -49.53 1.17 -0.95
N GLY A 3 -48.42 1.82 -0.57
CA GLY A 3 -48.06 2.21 0.80
C GLY A 3 -46.53 2.25 1.00
N THR A 4 -45.78 3.08 0.26
CA THR A 4 -45.17 4.34 0.75
C THR A 4 -44.45 4.25 2.10
N LEU A 5 -43.12 4.22 2.06
CA LEU A 5 -42.26 4.78 3.11
C LEU A 5 -41.29 5.78 2.44
N THR A 6 -41.31 7.00 2.93
CA THR A 6 -40.60 8.18 2.43
C THR A 6 -39.11 8.19 2.84
N PRO A 7 -38.22 8.83 2.07
CA PRO A 7 -36.82 9.03 2.43
C PRO A 7 -36.60 10.32 3.23
N SER A 8 -36.04 10.19 4.43
CA SER A 8 -35.41 11.23 5.25
C SER A 8 -34.53 10.45 6.25
N ASP A 9 -33.21 10.42 6.16
CA ASP A 9 -32.32 11.51 6.55
C ASP A 9 -30.90 11.34 5.95
N TRP A 10 -30.66 11.86 4.75
CA TRP A 10 -29.31 12.11 4.24
C TRP A 10 -29.19 13.58 3.83
N ASN A 11 -29.15 14.45 4.84
CA ASN A 11 -28.62 15.78 4.65
C ASN A 11 -27.09 15.69 4.69
N ALA A 12 -26.48 15.93 3.54
CA ALA A 12 -25.10 16.38 3.47
C ALA A 12 -24.92 17.63 4.34
N PRO A 13 -23.80 17.81 5.06
CA PRO A 13 -23.38 19.14 5.43
C PRO A 13 -22.77 19.77 4.18
N ASP A 14 -23.54 20.67 3.57
CA ASP A 14 -23.00 21.83 2.85
C ASP A 14 -21.91 22.47 3.70
N ASN A 15 -20.70 22.63 3.15
CA ASN A 15 -19.74 23.60 3.65
C ASN A 15 -19.28 24.48 2.49
N ALA A 16 -20.20 25.34 2.06
CA ALA A 16 -19.87 26.58 1.37
C ALA A 16 -19.79 27.73 2.41
N GLY A 17 -18.57 28.17 2.71
CA GLY A 17 -18.21 29.51 3.26
C GLY A 17 -17.98 29.61 4.78
N PRO A 18 -17.21 30.61 5.28
CA PRO A 18 -16.52 31.71 4.59
C PRO A 18 -14.98 31.64 4.71
N SER A 19 -14.29 32.50 3.95
CA SER A 19 -12.86 32.78 4.06
C SER A 19 -12.44 33.08 5.51
N GLY A 20 -11.56 32.26 6.07
CA GLY A 20 -10.94 32.49 7.37
C GLY A 20 -9.52 31.94 7.35
N SER A 21 -8.54 32.83 7.28
CA SER A 21 -7.13 32.53 7.27
C SER A 21 -6.69 31.81 8.54
N THR A 22 -6.11 30.62 8.41
CA THR A 22 -5.21 30.04 9.42
C THR A 22 -3.91 29.64 8.74
N ASN A 23 -2.85 30.38 9.08
CA ASN A 23 -1.50 30.19 8.62
C ASN A 23 -0.94 28.84 9.12
N GLY A 24 -1.03 27.80 8.29
CA GLY A 24 -0.05 26.72 8.26
C GLY A 24 0.68 26.85 6.94
N SER A 25 1.95 27.27 6.94
CA SER A 25 2.70 27.42 5.70
C SER A 25 2.74 26.09 4.97
N SER A 26 2.03 25.96 3.85
CA SER A 26 2.21 24.90 2.87
C SER A 26 3.55 25.12 2.17
N SER A 27 4.65 24.98 2.90
CA SER A 27 5.98 25.20 2.35
C SER A 27 6.25 24.16 1.28
N GLU A 28 6.64 24.63 0.10
CA GLU A 28 7.16 23.79 -0.97
C GLU A 28 8.26 22.86 -0.43
N PRO A 29 8.30 21.59 -0.84
CA PRO A 29 9.35 20.67 -0.39
C PRO A 29 10.75 21.25 -0.57
N GLU A 30 11.62 21.09 0.43
CA GLU A 30 13.02 21.49 0.36
C GLU A 30 13.79 20.72 -0.72
N TYR A 31 13.39 19.49 -1.01
CA TYR A 31 13.96 18.62 -2.04
C TYR A 31 12.98 17.49 -2.38
N TYR A 32 13.32 16.70 -3.40
CA TYR A 32 12.47 15.64 -3.91
C TYR A 32 13.20 14.29 -4.01
N PHE A 33 12.49 13.23 -3.64
CA PHE A 33 12.77 11.90 -4.15
C PHE A 33 12.21 11.78 -5.56
N VAL A 34 13.08 11.50 -6.52
CA VAL A 34 12.74 11.44 -7.94
C VAL A 34 12.37 10.00 -8.30
N VAL A 35 11.19 9.81 -8.89
CA VAL A 35 10.72 8.52 -9.42
C VAL A 35 10.45 8.67 -10.90
N ILE A 36 11.13 7.86 -11.71
CA ILE A 36 10.95 7.87 -13.16
C ILE A 36 9.85 6.87 -13.53
N LEU A 37 8.98 7.27 -14.46
CA LEU A 37 7.96 6.40 -15.04
C LEU A 37 8.26 6.28 -16.54
N ALA A 38 8.58 5.07 -17.00
CA ALA A 38 8.95 4.82 -18.39
C ALA A 38 8.39 3.48 -18.91
N GLY A 39 8.32 3.37 -20.23
CA GLY A 39 7.77 2.20 -20.92
C GLY A 39 6.66 2.59 -21.89
N GLN A 40 5.60 1.78 -21.98
CA GLN A 40 4.50 1.99 -22.91
C GLN A 40 3.14 2.21 -22.23
N SER A 41 2.04 1.86 -22.92
CA SER A 41 0.67 2.19 -22.52
C SER A 41 0.31 1.74 -21.09
N ASN A 42 0.71 0.54 -20.67
CA ASN A 42 0.44 0.09 -19.31
C ASN A 42 1.27 0.81 -18.24
N GLY A 43 2.36 1.49 -18.60
CA GLY A 43 3.14 2.37 -17.71
C GLY A 43 2.57 3.77 -17.52
N MET A 44 1.48 4.13 -18.22
CA MET A 44 0.93 5.49 -18.24
C MET A 44 -0.60 5.54 -18.21
N ALA A 45 -1.17 6.71 -18.45
CA ALA A 45 -2.61 6.97 -18.37
C ALA A 45 -3.41 6.28 -19.49
N TYR A 46 -3.64 4.97 -19.35
CA TYR A 46 -4.50 4.18 -20.24
C TYR A 46 -5.72 3.59 -19.50
N GLY A 47 -5.89 3.85 -18.21
CA GLY A 47 -7.11 3.49 -17.48
C GLY A 47 -8.29 4.31 -17.99
N GLU A 48 -9.35 3.63 -18.42
CA GLU A 48 -10.46 4.27 -19.11
C GLU A 48 -11.58 4.77 -18.18
N GLY A 49 -11.75 4.18 -16.99
CA GLY A 49 -12.73 4.64 -16.03
C GLY A 49 -12.50 6.09 -15.57
N LEU A 50 -13.57 6.74 -15.14
CA LEU A 50 -13.66 8.16 -14.83
C LEU A 50 -12.63 8.61 -13.76
N PRO A 51 -11.88 9.71 -13.99
CA PRO A 51 -11.05 10.32 -12.96
C PRO A 51 -11.84 10.89 -11.78
N LEU A 52 -11.26 10.82 -10.58
CA LEU A 52 -11.87 11.23 -9.30
C LEU A 52 -10.97 12.25 -8.56
N PRO A 53 -10.77 13.46 -9.11
CA PRO A 53 -9.81 14.45 -8.61
C PRO A 53 -10.17 15.04 -7.23
N ASP A 54 -11.41 14.89 -6.77
CA ASP A 54 -11.78 15.33 -5.41
C ASP A 54 -11.44 14.28 -4.33
N SER A 55 -11.18 13.03 -4.74
CA SER A 55 -10.93 11.89 -3.85
C SER A 55 -9.64 11.13 -4.22
N PHE A 56 -9.75 9.98 -4.88
CA PHE A 56 -8.65 9.05 -5.13
C PHE A 56 -7.54 9.66 -6.00
N ASP A 57 -7.93 10.52 -6.94
CA ASP A 57 -7.03 11.14 -7.92
C ASP A 57 -6.59 12.55 -7.51
N ARG A 58 -6.95 12.98 -6.29
CA ARG A 58 -6.63 14.32 -5.78
C ARG A 58 -5.13 14.61 -5.78
N PRO A 59 -4.64 15.69 -6.40
CA PRO A 59 -3.24 16.10 -6.29
C PRO A 59 -2.81 16.32 -4.84
N ASP A 60 -1.52 16.09 -4.56
CA ASP A 60 -0.92 16.37 -3.26
C ASP A 60 0.12 17.50 -3.40
N PRO A 61 0.19 18.48 -2.48
CA PRO A 61 1.14 19.60 -2.57
C PRO A 61 2.61 19.16 -2.61
N ARG A 62 2.96 18.00 -2.03
CA ARG A 62 4.32 17.45 -2.00
C ARG A 62 4.62 16.51 -3.18
N ILE A 63 3.64 16.19 -4.03
CA ILE A 63 3.84 15.36 -5.21
C ILE A 63 3.80 16.22 -6.46
N LYS A 64 4.93 16.26 -7.16
CA LYS A 64 5.13 17.05 -8.37
C LYS A 64 5.49 16.15 -9.55
N GLN A 65 5.45 16.71 -10.76
CA GLN A 65 5.96 16.09 -11.97
C GLN A 65 6.75 17.10 -12.80
N LEU A 66 7.63 16.62 -13.69
CA LEU A 66 8.20 17.45 -14.74
C LEU A 66 7.22 17.63 -15.90
N ALA A 67 6.93 18.88 -16.22
CA ALA A 67 6.02 19.24 -17.30
C ALA A 67 6.53 18.84 -18.69
N ARG A 68 5.61 18.51 -19.59
CA ARG A 68 5.80 18.41 -21.04
C ARG A 68 4.81 19.23 -21.87
N ARG A 69 3.52 19.18 -21.52
CA ARG A 69 2.45 19.96 -22.18
C ARG A 69 2.69 21.47 -22.02
N SER A 70 1.98 22.26 -22.83
CA SER A 70 2.00 23.73 -22.75
C SER A 70 1.23 24.31 -21.56
N THR A 71 0.41 23.49 -20.89
CA THR A 71 -0.39 23.85 -19.70
C THR A 71 -0.37 22.73 -18.67
N VAL A 72 -0.49 23.08 -17.38
CA VAL A 72 -0.47 22.15 -16.23
C VAL A 72 -1.63 21.17 -16.29
N THR A 73 -2.82 21.66 -16.63
CA THR A 73 -4.03 20.88 -16.92
C THR A 73 -4.58 21.36 -18.26
N PRO A 74 -5.51 20.64 -18.93
CA PRO A 74 -6.15 21.14 -20.13
C PRO A 74 -6.83 22.48 -19.86
N ASN A 75 -6.50 23.51 -20.65
CA ASN A 75 -6.95 24.89 -20.49
C ASN A 75 -6.55 25.57 -19.15
N GLY A 76 -5.63 24.96 -18.40
CA GLY A 76 -5.11 25.51 -17.16
C GLY A 76 -3.95 26.48 -17.36
N THR A 77 -3.24 26.77 -16.27
CA THR A 77 -2.06 27.63 -16.27
C THR A 77 -0.99 27.10 -17.22
N SER A 78 -0.32 28.00 -17.95
CA SER A 78 0.79 27.64 -18.82
C SER A 78 1.96 27.05 -18.03
N CYS A 79 2.65 26.08 -18.63
CA CYS A 79 3.91 25.55 -18.14
C CYS A 79 4.87 25.31 -19.31
N THR A 80 6.16 25.32 -19.01
CA THR A 80 7.25 25.04 -19.95
C THR A 80 7.76 23.62 -19.75
N TYR A 81 8.34 23.03 -20.79
CA TYR A 81 9.02 21.74 -20.69
C TYR A 81 10.01 21.71 -19.50
N ASN A 82 9.89 20.69 -18.64
CA ASN A 82 10.64 20.50 -17.40
C ASN A 82 10.37 21.50 -16.25
N ASP A 83 9.29 22.27 -16.29
CA ASP A 83 8.79 22.93 -15.08
C ASP A 83 8.35 21.92 -14.03
N ILE A 84 8.56 22.22 -12.75
CA ILE A 84 8.03 21.44 -11.64
C ILE A 84 6.58 21.88 -11.44
N ILE A 85 5.64 21.00 -11.74
CA ILE A 85 4.19 21.27 -11.66
C ILE A 85 3.50 20.24 -10.74
N PRO A 86 2.28 20.51 -10.24
CA PRO A 86 1.51 19.49 -9.54
C PRO A 86 1.35 18.20 -10.35
N ALA A 87 1.46 17.05 -9.69
CA ALA A 87 1.11 15.77 -10.29
C ALA A 87 -0.39 15.46 -10.10
N ASP A 88 -1.02 14.93 -11.14
CA ASP A 88 -2.39 14.42 -11.10
C ASP A 88 -2.51 13.04 -11.77
N HIS A 89 -3.73 12.55 -12.01
CA HIS A 89 -3.98 11.23 -12.60
C HIS A 89 -3.52 11.06 -14.04
N CYS A 90 -3.28 12.15 -14.79
CA CYS A 90 -2.93 12.11 -16.21
C CYS A 90 -1.62 12.87 -16.46
N LEU A 91 -0.51 12.23 -16.10
CA LEU A 91 0.84 12.78 -16.12
C LEU A 91 1.34 13.17 -17.53
N HIS A 92 2.36 14.04 -17.57
CA HIS A 92 2.95 14.63 -18.78
C HIS A 92 3.94 13.66 -19.48
N ASP A 93 3.48 12.45 -19.79
CA ASP A 93 4.21 11.45 -20.59
C ASP A 93 4.46 11.94 -22.03
N VAL A 94 5.25 11.20 -22.83
CA VAL A 94 5.55 11.58 -24.23
C VAL A 94 4.28 11.64 -25.07
N GLN A 95 3.32 10.76 -24.78
CA GLN A 95 1.98 10.81 -25.37
C GLN A 95 1.01 11.50 -24.42
N ASP A 96 0.36 12.56 -24.91
CA ASP A 96 -0.67 13.27 -24.17
C ASP A 96 -2.01 12.54 -24.23
N MET A 97 -2.47 12.08 -23.07
CA MET A 97 -3.75 11.37 -22.90
C MET A 97 -4.85 12.25 -22.31
N SER A 98 -4.56 13.52 -22.03
CA SER A 98 -5.47 14.42 -21.31
C SER A 98 -6.70 14.86 -22.12
N GLY A 99 -6.66 14.68 -23.44
CA GLY A 99 -7.81 14.92 -24.33
C GLY A 99 -8.77 13.74 -24.46
N ILE A 100 -8.44 12.54 -23.96
CA ILE A 100 -9.24 11.33 -24.15
C ILE A 100 -10.24 11.15 -23.00
N ASN A 101 -11.19 12.08 -22.92
CA ASN A 101 -12.12 12.20 -21.79
C ASN A 101 -13.10 11.03 -21.69
N HIS A 102 -13.43 10.66 -20.46
CA HIS A 102 -14.56 9.78 -20.18
C HIS A 102 -15.89 10.49 -20.53
N PRO A 103 -16.89 9.83 -21.13
CA PRO A 103 -18.13 10.49 -21.58
C PRO A 103 -19.01 11.04 -20.46
N LYS A 104 -18.78 10.61 -19.21
CA LYS A 104 -19.42 11.15 -18.01
C LYS A 104 -18.56 12.17 -17.26
N ALA A 105 -17.44 12.62 -17.84
CA ALA A 105 -16.55 13.57 -17.20
C ALA A 105 -17.16 14.96 -17.12
N ASP A 106 -17.06 15.56 -15.94
CA ASP A 106 -17.21 16.99 -15.74
C ASP A 106 -15.81 17.64 -15.79
N LEU A 107 -15.49 18.27 -16.92
CA LEU A 107 -14.19 18.91 -17.12
C LEU A 107 -13.97 20.11 -16.20
N ALA A 108 -15.03 20.76 -15.72
CA ALA A 108 -14.91 21.86 -14.76
C ALA A 108 -14.40 21.38 -13.39
N LYS A 109 -14.55 20.08 -13.10
CA LYS A 109 -14.01 19.42 -11.90
C LYS A 109 -12.62 18.82 -12.12
N GLY A 110 -12.01 19.03 -13.29
CA GLY A 110 -10.71 18.43 -13.61
C GLY A 110 -10.77 16.94 -13.96
N GLN A 111 -11.94 16.39 -14.31
CA GLN A 111 -12.10 14.97 -14.69
C GLN A 111 -11.65 14.65 -16.13
N TYR A 112 -10.56 15.27 -16.57
CA TYR A 112 -10.08 15.16 -17.95
C TYR A 112 -9.27 13.87 -18.17
N GLY A 113 -9.21 13.42 -19.42
CA GLY A 113 -8.36 12.33 -19.88
C GLY A 113 -8.67 10.95 -19.30
N THR A 114 -7.59 10.20 -19.12
CA THR A 114 -7.51 8.82 -18.61
C THR A 114 -6.65 8.77 -17.35
N VAL A 115 -6.63 7.63 -16.66
CA VAL A 115 -5.95 7.49 -15.36
C VAL A 115 -4.69 6.64 -15.49
N GLY A 116 -3.58 7.14 -14.94
CA GLY A 116 -2.30 6.46 -14.79
C GLY A 116 -1.94 6.23 -13.32
N GLN A 117 -1.10 5.23 -13.05
CA GLN A 117 -0.73 4.82 -11.68
C GLN A 117 0.35 5.69 -11.03
N GLY A 118 1.01 6.59 -11.77
CA GLY A 118 2.16 7.35 -11.26
C GLY A 118 1.87 8.19 -10.02
N LEU A 119 0.75 8.93 -10.02
CA LEU A 119 0.28 9.67 -8.85
C LEU A 119 0.06 8.73 -7.65
N HIS A 120 -0.56 7.58 -7.89
CA HIS A 120 -0.93 6.64 -6.83
C HIS A 120 0.29 5.93 -6.24
N ILE A 121 1.31 5.62 -7.06
CA ILE A 121 2.62 5.16 -6.58
C ILE A 121 3.21 6.22 -5.66
N ALA A 122 3.26 7.48 -6.10
CA ALA A 122 3.81 8.57 -5.28
C ALA A 122 3.04 8.76 -3.97
N LYS A 123 1.70 8.76 -3.99
CA LYS A 123 0.88 8.85 -2.77
C LYS A 123 1.20 7.74 -1.77
N LYS A 124 1.47 6.52 -2.25
CA LYS A 124 1.84 5.37 -1.41
C LYS A 124 3.26 5.43 -0.89
N LEU A 125 4.16 6.17 -1.56
CA LEU A 125 5.53 6.38 -1.09
C LEU A 125 5.65 7.58 -0.13
N LEU A 126 4.77 8.58 -0.26
CA LEU A 126 4.85 9.85 0.45
C LEU A 126 4.90 9.71 2.00
N PRO A 127 4.18 8.76 2.64
CA PRO A 127 4.28 8.55 4.08
C PRO A 127 5.66 8.08 4.56
N TYR A 128 6.49 7.53 3.66
CA TYR A 128 7.78 6.94 4.00
C TYR A 128 8.98 7.86 3.72
N ILE A 129 8.73 9.13 3.32
CA ILE A 129 9.80 10.12 3.09
C ILE A 129 9.71 11.26 4.12
N PRO A 130 10.84 11.94 4.44
CA PRO A 130 10.86 13.09 5.36
C PRO A 130 9.81 14.15 5.01
N GLN A 131 9.22 14.77 6.02
CA GLN A 131 8.12 15.74 5.86
C GLN A 131 8.51 16.95 5.01
N ASN A 132 9.77 17.39 5.09
CA ASN A 132 10.32 18.48 4.27
C ASN A 132 10.69 18.03 2.84
N ALA A 133 10.59 16.74 2.51
CA ALA A 133 10.82 16.21 1.17
C ALA A 133 9.49 15.97 0.43
N GLY A 134 9.55 16.01 -0.89
CA GLY A 134 8.44 15.65 -1.78
C GLY A 134 8.80 14.51 -2.71
N ILE A 135 7.88 14.15 -3.60
CA ILE A 135 8.13 13.21 -4.70
C ILE A 135 8.05 13.97 -6.01
N LEU A 136 9.09 13.85 -6.84
CA LEU A 136 9.10 14.39 -8.19
C LEU A 136 9.03 13.25 -9.21
N LEU A 137 7.88 13.15 -9.88
CA LEU A 137 7.66 12.19 -10.94
C LEU A 137 8.27 12.67 -12.26
N VAL A 138 8.94 11.76 -12.97
CA VAL A 138 9.52 12.03 -14.29
C VAL A 138 8.83 11.14 -15.33
N PRO A 139 7.67 11.57 -15.87
CA PRO A 139 6.90 10.80 -16.85
C PRO A 139 7.57 10.82 -18.23
N CYS A 140 7.85 9.63 -18.75
CA CYS A 140 8.58 9.38 -20.01
C CYS A 140 7.97 8.21 -20.81
N CYS A 141 6.74 7.78 -20.52
CA CYS A 141 6.10 6.66 -21.21
C CYS A 141 5.59 7.07 -22.60
N ARG A 142 5.44 6.07 -23.48
CA ARG A 142 4.84 6.23 -24.81
C ARG A 142 4.02 5.00 -25.21
N GLY A 143 2.70 5.13 -25.34
CA GLY A 143 1.85 4.03 -25.80
C GLY A 143 2.30 3.46 -27.15
N GLY A 144 2.30 2.13 -27.29
CA GLY A 144 2.70 1.46 -28.53
C GLY A 144 4.20 1.53 -28.86
N SER A 145 5.06 2.01 -27.95
CA SER A 145 6.51 1.99 -28.15
C SER A 145 7.10 0.59 -27.95
N ALA A 146 8.17 0.27 -28.67
CA ALA A 146 8.86 -1.01 -28.63
C ALA A 146 10.38 -0.84 -28.73
N PHE A 147 11.14 -1.91 -28.50
CA PHE A 147 12.56 -1.94 -28.87
C PHE A 147 12.75 -2.29 -30.35
N THR A 148 11.95 -3.22 -30.89
CA THR A 148 12.18 -3.80 -32.23
C THR A 148 11.28 -3.23 -33.33
N THR A 149 10.27 -2.42 -32.97
CA THR A 149 9.39 -1.73 -33.92
C THR A 149 9.15 -0.26 -33.51
N GLY A 150 8.44 0.51 -34.34
CA GLY A 150 8.15 1.93 -34.12
C GLY A 150 9.15 2.89 -34.79
N ALA A 151 8.74 4.14 -34.95
CA ALA A 151 9.59 5.20 -35.48
C ALA A 151 10.57 5.70 -34.41
N ASP A 152 11.78 6.06 -34.81
CA ASP A 152 12.72 6.72 -33.90
C ASP A 152 12.16 8.08 -33.43
N GLY A 153 11.58 8.84 -34.36
CA GLY A 153 11.18 10.23 -34.14
C GLY A 153 12.40 11.13 -33.97
N SER A 154 12.31 12.14 -33.11
CA SER A 154 13.37 13.12 -32.86
C SER A 154 13.40 13.54 -31.39
N PHE A 155 14.55 14.08 -30.95
CA PHE A 155 14.73 14.63 -29.62
C PHE A 155 15.21 16.08 -29.72
N SER A 156 14.69 16.93 -28.84
CA SER A 156 15.12 18.31 -28.67
C SER A 156 15.25 18.62 -27.19
N GLU A 157 16.31 19.33 -26.78
CA GLU A 157 16.47 19.76 -25.39
C GLU A 157 15.35 20.71 -24.92
N ALA A 158 14.67 21.38 -25.86
CA ALA A 158 13.61 22.34 -25.55
C ALA A 158 12.22 21.69 -25.36
N SER A 159 11.99 20.50 -25.90
CA SER A 159 10.65 19.87 -25.91
C SER A 159 10.64 18.36 -25.66
N GLY A 160 11.81 17.74 -25.53
CA GLY A 160 11.97 16.31 -25.35
C GLY A 160 11.78 15.50 -26.64
N ALA A 161 11.42 14.23 -26.47
CA ALA A 161 11.04 13.34 -27.56
C ALA A 161 9.79 13.86 -28.30
N SER A 162 9.79 13.75 -29.63
CA SER A 162 8.63 14.10 -30.47
C SER A 162 7.50 13.07 -30.34
N ALA A 163 6.27 13.48 -30.65
CA ALA A 163 5.07 12.65 -30.46
C ALA A 163 5.07 11.32 -31.27
N ASP A 164 5.81 11.29 -32.38
CA ASP A 164 5.99 10.12 -33.24
C ASP A 164 7.10 9.17 -32.76
N SER A 165 7.96 9.59 -31.81
CA SER A 165 8.93 8.70 -31.19
C SER A 165 8.24 7.51 -30.53
N SER A 166 8.57 6.31 -30.98
CA SER A 166 7.99 5.04 -30.53
C SER A 166 9.03 3.91 -30.47
N ARG A 167 10.32 4.26 -30.52
CA ARG A 167 11.45 3.33 -30.43
C ARG A 167 12.25 3.54 -29.15
N TRP A 168 12.33 2.52 -28.30
CA TRP A 168 13.26 2.45 -27.17
C TRP A 168 14.62 1.90 -27.60
N GLY A 169 15.66 2.25 -26.84
CA GLY A 169 17.04 1.80 -27.06
C GLY A 169 18.04 2.93 -26.80
N ALA A 170 19.27 2.57 -26.43
CA ALA A 170 20.34 3.54 -26.21
C ALA A 170 20.52 4.45 -27.44
N GLY A 171 20.63 5.76 -27.20
CA GLY A 171 20.75 6.78 -28.25
C GLY A 171 19.46 7.10 -29.03
N LYS A 172 18.34 6.42 -28.75
CA LYS A 172 17.03 6.75 -29.37
C LYS A 172 16.36 7.93 -28.66
N PRO A 173 15.46 8.67 -29.34
CA PRO A 173 14.81 9.84 -28.74
C PRO A 173 14.07 9.59 -27.42
N LEU A 174 13.37 8.46 -27.26
CA LEU A 174 12.72 8.10 -25.99
C LEU A 174 13.73 7.89 -24.86
N TYR A 175 14.89 7.32 -25.17
CA TYR A 175 15.98 7.14 -24.22
C TYR A 175 16.67 8.47 -23.88
N GLN A 176 16.90 9.33 -24.88
CA GLN A 176 17.46 10.67 -24.67
C GLN A 176 16.53 11.51 -23.78
N ASP A 177 15.22 11.44 -24.00
CA ASP A 177 14.21 12.10 -23.17
C ASP A 177 14.21 11.57 -21.73
N LEU A 178 14.23 10.24 -21.54
CA LEU A 178 14.39 9.59 -20.24
C LEU A 178 15.63 10.11 -19.48
N VAL A 179 16.80 10.09 -20.11
CA VAL A 179 18.06 10.51 -19.48
C VAL A 179 18.08 12.02 -19.23
N SER A 180 17.71 12.84 -20.22
CA SER A 180 17.72 14.31 -20.10
C SER A 180 16.78 14.77 -18.99
N ARG A 181 15.54 14.28 -18.96
CA ARG A 181 14.56 14.65 -17.92
C ARG A 181 14.97 14.18 -16.54
N THR A 182 15.62 13.01 -16.42
CA THR A 182 16.19 12.55 -15.15
C THR A 182 17.28 13.50 -14.66
N LYS A 183 18.22 13.87 -15.55
CA LYS A 183 19.30 14.81 -15.22
C LYS A 183 18.74 16.17 -14.82
N VAL A 184 17.71 16.66 -15.50
CA VAL A 184 17.03 17.91 -15.15
C VAL A 184 16.36 17.80 -13.77
N ALA A 185 15.64 16.73 -13.48
CA ALA A 185 15.02 16.51 -12.17
C ALA A 185 16.06 16.56 -11.03
N LEU A 186 17.22 15.93 -11.22
CA LEU A 186 18.30 15.95 -10.22
C LEU A 186 19.01 17.31 -10.14
N ALA A 187 19.18 18.01 -11.27
CA ALA A 187 19.84 19.31 -11.33
C ALA A 187 18.99 20.45 -10.71
N LYS A 188 17.65 20.31 -10.67
CA LYS A 188 16.76 21.30 -10.03
C LYS A 188 17.13 21.55 -8.56
N ASN A 189 17.66 20.55 -7.87
CA ASN A 189 18.13 20.70 -6.50
C ASN A 189 19.17 19.61 -6.16
N PRO A 190 20.37 19.97 -5.67
CA PRO A 190 21.43 18.99 -5.36
C PRO A 190 21.07 18.00 -4.26
N LYS A 191 20.05 18.28 -3.44
CA LYS A 191 19.51 17.35 -2.44
C LYS A 191 18.55 16.32 -3.05
N ASN A 192 18.10 16.49 -4.30
CA ASN A 192 17.21 15.52 -4.93
C ASN A 192 17.88 14.15 -5.04
N LYS A 193 17.07 13.10 -4.85
CA LYS A 193 17.55 11.71 -4.86
C LYS A 193 16.74 10.87 -5.85
N LEU A 194 17.41 10.30 -6.86
CA LEU A 194 16.81 9.32 -7.75
C LEU A 194 16.53 8.03 -6.99
N LEU A 195 15.25 7.77 -6.73
CA LEU A 195 14.73 6.66 -5.93
C LEU A 195 14.63 5.35 -6.73
N ALA A 196 13.99 5.40 -7.90
CA ALA A 196 13.73 4.23 -8.72
C ALA A 196 13.37 4.60 -10.17
N VAL A 197 13.49 3.62 -11.07
CA VAL A 197 12.86 3.62 -12.39
C VAL A 197 11.72 2.61 -12.37
N VAL A 198 10.48 3.07 -12.58
CA VAL A 198 9.33 2.19 -12.83
C VAL A 198 9.25 1.96 -14.34
N TRP A 199 9.36 0.70 -14.74
CA TRP A 199 9.39 0.28 -16.13
C TRP A 199 8.24 -0.68 -16.43
N MET A 200 7.35 -0.31 -17.35
CA MET A 200 6.26 -1.18 -17.80
C MET A 200 6.21 -1.21 -19.31
N GLN A 201 6.88 -2.21 -19.90
CA GLN A 201 7.03 -2.34 -21.34
C GLN A 201 7.23 -3.79 -21.77
N GLY A 202 6.78 -4.09 -22.99
CA GLY A 202 7.12 -5.34 -23.67
C GLY A 202 6.03 -5.79 -24.64
N GLU A 203 4.81 -5.29 -24.48
CA GLU A 203 3.65 -5.76 -25.24
C GLU A 203 3.84 -5.60 -26.76
N ALA A 204 4.40 -4.48 -27.21
CA ALA A 204 4.64 -4.23 -28.63
C ALA A 204 5.80 -5.07 -29.22
N ASP A 205 6.70 -5.59 -28.38
CA ASP A 205 7.77 -6.50 -28.81
C ASP A 205 7.31 -7.96 -28.86
N LEU A 206 6.18 -8.34 -28.24
CA LEU A 206 5.72 -9.74 -28.21
C LEU A 206 5.54 -10.33 -29.61
N ALA A 207 4.99 -9.55 -30.56
CA ALA A 207 4.63 -10.06 -31.88
C ALA A 207 5.84 -10.47 -32.73
N SER A 208 6.91 -9.67 -32.73
CA SER A 208 8.05 -9.82 -33.67
C SER A 208 9.44 -9.55 -33.07
N GLY A 209 9.53 -9.13 -31.80
CA GLY A 209 10.77 -8.72 -31.13
C GLY A 209 11.10 -9.45 -29.84
N SER A 210 10.33 -10.48 -29.48
CA SER A 210 10.36 -11.07 -28.14
C SER A 210 11.74 -11.62 -27.76
N GLN A 211 12.48 -12.15 -28.72
CA GLN A 211 13.82 -12.73 -28.52
C GLN A 211 14.91 -11.66 -28.35
N GLN A 212 14.78 -10.50 -28.99
CA GLN A 212 15.76 -9.42 -28.92
C GLN A 212 15.49 -8.45 -27.75
N HIS A 213 14.26 -8.40 -27.26
CA HIS A 213 13.83 -7.45 -26.25
C HIS A 213 14.76 -7.39 -25.04
N ASN A 214 15.10 -8.54 -24.44
CA ASN A 214 15.84 -8.56 -23.18
C ASN A 214 17.29 -8.07 -23.29
N SER A 215 17.99 -8.41 -24.39
CA SER A 215 19.35 -7.93 -24.60
C SER A 215 19.35 -6.41 -24.85
N LEU A 216 18.39 -5.90 -25.61
CA LEU A 216 18.21 -4.46 -25.87
C LEU A 216 17.84 -3.70 -24.58
N PHE A 217 16.92 -4.24 -23.79
CA PHE A 217 16.54 -3.69 -22.49
C PHE A 217 17.74 -3.61 -21.54
N THR A 218 18.46 -4.71 -21.33
CA THR A 218 19.61 -4.72 -20.42
C THR A 218 20.73 -3.79 -20.90
N ALA A 219 20.98 -3.72 -22.21
CA ALA A 219 21.92 -2.75 -22.77
C ALA A 219 21.51 -1.30 -22.49
N MET A 220 20.21 -0.98 -22.63
CA MET A 220 19.68 0.34 -22.31
C MET A 220 19.78 0.68 -20.81
N VAL A 221 19.50 -0.28 -19.92
CA VAL A 221 19.67 -0.11 -18.46
C VAL A 221 21.13 0.14 -18.10
N GLN A 222 22.07 -0.60 -18.72
CA GLN A 222 23.50 -0.39 -18.51
C GLN A 222 23.92 1.01 -19.00
N GLN A 223 23.49 1.42 -20.19
CA GLN A 223 23.80 2.76 -20.70
C GLN A 223 23.22 3.85 -19.80
N PHE A 224 21.97 3.70 -19.33
CA PHE A 224 21.34 4.66 -18.40
C PHE A 224 22.18 4.86 -17.13
N ARG A 225 22.70 3.77 -16.56
CA ARG A 225 23.57 3.82 -15.37
C ARG A 225 24.90 4.50 -15.66
N THR A 226 25.50 4.21 -16.81
CA THR A 226 26.71 4.88 -17.29
C THR A 226 26.48 6.39 -17.43
N ASP A 227 25.37 6.78 -18.07
CA ASP A 227 25.04 8.19 -18.33
C ASP A 227 24.70 8.98 -17.07
N LEU A 228 24.31 8.29 -15.99
CA LEU A 228 24.08 8.86 -14.65
C LEU A 228 25.24 8.69 -13.68
N ALA A 229 26.33 8.03 -14.05
CA ALA A 229 27.49 7.88 -13.17
C ALA A 229 28.04 9.22 -12.62
N PRO A 230 28.07 10.33 -13.39
CA PRO A 230 28.46 11.64 -12.85
C PRO A 230 27.53 12.19 -11.75
N LEU A 231 26.30 11.69 -11.65
CA LEU A 231 25.29 12.07 -10.67
C LEU A 231 25.08 10.99 -9.60
N ALA A 232 26.01 10.04 -9.46
CA ALA A 232 25.88 8.90 -8.54
C ALA A 232 25.56 9.32 -7.09
N ALA A 233 26.12 10.44 -6.61
CA ALA A 233 25.83 10.97 -5.28
C ALA A 233 24.35 11.33 -5.05
N GLN A 234 23.60 11.61 -6.12
CA GLN A 234 22.17 11.86 -6.10
C GLN A 234 21.33 10.61 -6.43
N CYS A 235 21.93 9.43 -6.53
CA CYS A 235 21.21 8.16 -6.63
C CYS A 235 21.07 7.52 -5.24
N VAL A 236 20.02 6.70 -5.02
CA VAL A 236 19.94 5.94 -3.76
C VAL A 236 21.21 5.14 -3.52
N SER A 237 21.66 5.08 -2.27
CA SER A 237 22.95 4.46 -1.87
C SER A 237 24.19 5.13 -2.46
N GLY A 238 24.06 6.31 -3.08
CA GLY A 238 25.19 7.04 -3.67
C GLY A 238 25.79 6.38 -4.91
N ASN A 239 25.02 5.52 -5.61
CA ASN A 239 25.51 4.81 -6.78
C ASN A 239 24.41 4.63 -7.86
N ALA A 240 24.70 5.06 -9.09
CA ALA A 240 23.77 4.89 -10.21
C ALA A 240 23.48 3.41 -10.51
N THR A 241 24.44 2.51 -10.28
CA THR A 241 24.25 1.06 -10.52
C THR A 241 23.31 0.41 -9.51
N THR A 242 23.06 1.05 -8.36
CA THR A 242 22.17 0.54 -7.32
C THR A 242 20.73 1.02 -7.46
N VAL A 243 20.45 1.96 -8.36
CA VAL A 243 19.08 2.42 -8.62
C VAL A 243 18.25 1.24 -9.14
N PRO A 244 17.16 0.87 -8.43
CA PRO A 244 16.34 -0.26 -8.82
C PRO A 244 15.49 0.08 -10.04
N TRP A 245 15.46 -0.85 -10.99
CA TRP A 245 14.50 -0.88 -12.08
C TRP A 245 13.36 -1.81 -11.69
N ILE A 246 12.20 -1.23 -11.41
CA ILE A 246 10.98 -1.92 -10.98
C ILE A 246 10.17 -2.22 -12.24
N CYS A 247 10.33 -3.44 -12.74
CA CYS A 247 9.74 -3.92 -13.98
C CYS A 247 8.37 -4.52 -13.71
N GLY A 248 7.32 -3.74 -13.98
CA GLY A 248 5.95 -4.20 -13.85
C GLY A 248 5.54 -5.18 -14.95
N ASP A 249 4.69 -6.11 -14.56
CA ASP A 249 4.06 -7.10 -15.42
C ASP A 249 2.97 -6.48 -16.34
N THR A 250 2.32 -7.31 -17.15
CA THR A 250 1.27 -6.91 -18.12
C THR A 250 -0.06 -7.62 -17.88
N THR A 251 -1.08 -7.26 -18.66
CA THR A 251 -2.45 -7.81 -18.53
C THR A 251 -2.50 -9.28 -18.95
N TYR A 252 -3.54 -10.01 -18.52
CA TYR A 252 -3.72 -11.42 -18.92
C TYR A 252 -3.84 -11.59 -20.45
N TYR A 253 -4.37 -10.59 -21.16
CA TYR A 253 -4.51 -10.63 -22.63
C TYR A 253 -3.15 -10.88 -23.29
N TRP A 254 -2.13 -10.10 -22.94
CA TRP A 254 -0.81 -10.19 -23.56
C TRP A 254 -0.07 -11.47 -23.21
N LYS A 255 -0.36 -12.05 -22.05
CA LYS A 255 0.20 -13.33 -21.62
C LYS A 255 -0.37 -14.48 -22.43
N ASN A 256 -1.68 -14.41 -22.67
CA ASN A 256 -2.42 -15.39 -23.45
C ASN A 256 -2.18 -15.25 -24.95
N ALA A 257 -1.71 -14.09 -25.43
CA ALA A 257 -1.36 -13.86 -26.83
C ALA A 257 -0.12 -14.66 -27.32
N GLY A 258 0.64 -15.27 -26.40
CA GLY A 258 1.72 -16.21 -26.70
C GLY A 258 2.63 -16.44 -25.50
N THR A 259 2.47 -17.58 -24.81
CA THR A 259 3.18 -17.89 -23.57
C THR A 259 4.70 -17.90 -23.74
N ASP A 260 5.20 -18.43 -24.85
CA ASP A 260 6.61 -18.45 -25.21
C ASP A 260 7.17 -17.04 -25.40
N LYS A 261 6.41 -16.17 -26.09
CA LYS A 261 6.77 -14.77 -26.32
C LYS A 261 6.72 -13.96 -25.03
N TYR A 262 5.73 -14.19 -24.19
CA TYR A 262 5.62 -13.57 -22.88
C TYR A 262 6.79 -13.97 -21.99
N GLU A 263 7.13 -15.26 -21.89
CA GLU A 263 8.29 -15.70 -21.11
C GLU A 263 9.60 -15.16 -21.70
N ALA A 264 9.73 -15.08 -23.03
CA ALA A 264 10.89 -14.48 -23.66
C ALA A 264 11.07 -12.98 -23.35
N VAL A 265 9.98 -12.23 -23.14
CA VAL A 265 10.00 -10.79 -22.79
C VAL A 265 9.98 -10.60 -21.27
N TYR A 266 8.87 -10.92 -20.61
CA TYR A 266 8.63 -10.67 -19.19
C TYR A 266 9.31 -11.67 -18.27
N GLY A 267 9.43 -12.95 -18.69
CA GLY A 267 10.27 -13.91 -17.99
C GLY A 267 11.73 -13.45 -17.93
N GLY A 268 12.18 -12.74 -18.97
CA GLY A 268 13.50 -12.12 -19.00
C GLY A 268 13.71 -10.96 -18.03
N TYR A 269 12.68 -10.36 -17.45
CA TYR A 269 12.86 -9.41 -16.34
C TYR A 269 13.19 -10.10 -15.00
N LYS A 270 12.86 -11.39 -14.85
CA LYS A 270 13.11 -12.18 -13.63
C LYS A 270 14.57 -12.62 -13.52
N GLY A 271 15.03 -12.92 -12.30
CA GLY A 271 16.37 -13.47 -12.05
C GLY A 271 17.51 -12.48 -12.30
N LYS A 272 17.22 -11.18 -12.28
CA LYS A 272 18.18 -10.07 -12.53
C LYS A 272 18.37 -9.19 -11.30
N GLU A 273 18.13 -9.72 -10.11
CA GLU A 273 18.24 -9.01 -8.84
C GLU A 273 19.67 -8.51 -8.58
N ALA A 274 20.67 -9.27 -9.02
CA ALA A 274 22.08 -8.86 -8.98
C ALA A 274 22.34 -7.60 -9.81
N GLN A 275 21.59 -7.41 -10.90
CA GLN A 275 21.61 -6.23 -11.75
C GLN A 275 20.62 -5.15 -11.26
N LYS A 276 20.01 -5.31 -10.07
CA LYS A 276 19.00 -4.40 -9.51
C LYS A 276 17.81 -4.17 -10.44
N ILE A 277 17.41 -5.22 -11.15
CA ILE A 277 16.18 -5.28 -11.95
C ILE A 277 15.26 -6.24 -11.21
N PHE A 278 14.04 -5.78 -10.90
CA PHE A 278 13.09 -6.49 -10.05
C PHE A 278 11.75 -6.59 -10.77
N PHE A 279 11.29 -7.82 -10.99
CA PHE A 279 10.00 -8.07 -11.63
C PHE A 279 8.85 -7.99 -10.62
N VAL A 280 7.78 -7.28 -10.96
CA VAL A 280 6.59 -7.10 -10.11
C VAL A 280 5.38 -7.73 -10.78
N PRO A 281 4.88 -8.88 -10.31
CA PRO A 281 3.75 -9.57 -10.92
C PRO A 281 2.43 -8.83 -10.67
N PHE A 282 1.51 -8.85 -11.64
CA PHE A 282 0.16 -8.27 -11.50
C PHE A 282 -0.96 -9.25 -11.79
N LEU A 283 -0.66 -10.50 -12.16
CA LEU A 283 -1.65 -11.32 -12.86
C LEU A 283 -2.86 -11.71 -12.02
N THR A 284 -2.68 -12.26 -10.83
CA THR A 284 -3.78 -12.78 -10.02
C THR A 284 -3.72 -12.27 -8.59
N ASP A 285 -4.89 -11.95 -8.04
CA ASP A 285 -5.06 -11.82 -6.60
C ASP A 285 -5.00 -13.22 -5.93
N GLU A 286 -5.11 -13.22 -4.60
CA GLU A 286 -5.04 -14.43 -3.77
C GLU A 286 -6.21 -15.41 -4.04
N ASN A 287 -7.24 -14.97 -4.77
CA ASN A 287 -8.41 -15.73 -5.16
C ASN A 287 -8.34 -16.25 -6.61
N GLY A 288 -7.22 -16.03 -7.31
CA GLY A 288 -7.04 -16.41 -8.71
C GLY A 288 -7.75 -15.48 -9.70
N GLN A 289 -8.32 -14.36 -9.26
CA GLN A 289 -8.95 -13.37 -10.15
C GLN A 289 -7.88 -12.51 -10.81
N SER A 290 -8.04 -12.29 -12.12
CA SER A 290 -7.08 -11.50 -12.87
C SER A 290 -7.13 -10.03 -12.45
N THR A 291 -5.99 -9.33 -12.47
CA THR A 291 -6.03 -7.87 -12.25
C THR A 291 -6.91 -7.20 -13.30
N PRO A 292 -7.89 -6.39 -12.87
CA PRO A 292 -8.88 -5.82 -13.78
C PRO A 292 -8.29 -4.99 -14.93
N THR A 293 -8.87 -5.18 -16.11
CA THR A 293 -8.55 -4.45 -17.32
C THR A 293 -9.65 -3.47 -17.70
N ASN A 294 -9.47 -2.71 -18.78
CA ASN A 294 -10.53 -1.87 -19.34
C ASN A 294 -11.67 -2.68 -19.99
N ALA A 295 -11.65 -4.02 -19.94
CA ALA A 295 -12.80 -4.82 -20.31
C ALA A 295 -14.03 -4.36 -19.48
N PRO A 296 -15.17 -4.01 -20.10
CA PRO A 296 -16.32 -3.46 -19.39
C PRO A 296 -16.83 -4.29 -18.20
N ALA A 297 -16.68 -5.62 -18.26
CA ALA A 297 -17.08 -6.53 -17.19
C ALA A 297 -16.15 -6.48 -15.97
N GLU A 298 -14.90 -6.03 -16.15
CA GLU A 298 -13.86 -5.99 -15.12
C GLU A 298 -13.69 -4.60 -14.50
N ASP A 299 -14.18 -3.57 -15.18
CA ASP A 299 -14.19 -2.19 -14.68
C ASP A 299 -15.64 -1.67 -14.56
N PRO A 300 -16.41 -2.17 -13.59
CA PRO A 300 -17.80 -1.76 -13.38
C PRO A 300 -17.88 -0.37 -12.74
N ASP A 301 -19.06 0.25 -12.88
CA ASP A 301 -19.38 1.47 -12.15
C ASP A 301 -19.42 1.20 -10.63
N ILE A 302 -18.91 2.15 -9.85
CA ILE A 302 -19.03 2.16 -8.39
C ILE A 302 -19.72 3.45 -8.00
N VAL A 303 -21.05 3.44 -8.11
CA VAL A 303 -21.92 4.62 -7.95
C VAL A 303 -21.72 5.30 -6.60
N ALA A 304 -21.48 4.53 -5.54
CA ALA A 304 -21.29 5.04 -4.18
C ALA A 304 -20.13 6.06 -4.06
N VAL A 305 -19.14 5.98 -4.95
CA VAL A 305 -17.99 6.91 -4.97
C VAL A 305 -17.94 7.77 -6.23
N GLY A 306 -19.05 7.81 -6.98
CA GLY A 306 -19.14 8.57 -8.24
C GLY A 306 -18.26 8.03 -9.36
N TYR A 307 -17.81 6.77 -9.27
CA TYR A 307 -16.97 6.17 -10.29
C TYR A 307 -17.81 5.52 -11.38
N TYR A 308 -17.52 5.89 -12.62
CA TYR A 308 -18.05 5.22 -13.81
C TYR A 308 -16.89 4.55 -14.53
N GLY A 309 -17.00 3.25 -14.75
CA GLY A 309 -15.94 2.44 -15.32
C GLY A 309 -15.92 2.46 -16.84
N ALA A 310 -15.05 1.63 -17.41
CA ALA A 310 -14.77 1.58 -18.85
C ALA A 310 -16.00 1.24 -19.72
N ALA A 311 -17.07 0.69 -19.16
CA ALA A 311 -18.31 0.35 -19.87
C ALA A 311 -19.00 1.56 -20.51
N SER A 312 -18.84 2.77 -19.95
CA SER A 312 -19.48 3.98 -20.47
C SER A 312 -18.81 4.49 -21.76
N ARG A 313 -17.58 4.08 -22.06
CA ARG A 313 -16.87 4.52 -23.27
C ARG A 313 -17.43 3.84 -24.52
N THR A 314 -17.32 4.55 -25.65
CA THR A 314 -17.61 4.03 -27.00
C THR A 314 -16.36 4.11 -27.88
N GLN A 315 -16.43 3.58 -29.11
CA GLN A 315 -15.31 3.59 -30.06
C GLN A 315 -14.69 4.99 -30.27
N GLY A 316 -15.48 6.05 -30.19
CA GLY A 316 -14.98 7.44 -30.29
C GLY A 316 -14.21 7.95 -29.07
N SER A 317 -14.10 7.14 -28.01
CA SER A 317 -13.49 7.52 -26.73
C SER A 317 -12.56 6.46 -26.13
N PHE A 318 -12.41 5.29 -26.77
CA PHE A 318 -11.49 4.25 -26.31
C PHE A 318 -10.03 4.67 -26.51
N VAL A 319 -9.15 4.17 -25.65
CA VAL A 319 -7.69 4.24 -25.84
C VAL A 319 -7.20 3.18 -26.85
N SER A 320 -7.94 2.07 -26.99
CA SER A 320 -7.68 0.99 -27.95
C SER A 320 -8.94 0.16 -28.16
N THR A 321 -9.07 -0.49 -29.32
CA THR A 321 -10.18 -1.43 -29.60
C THR A 321 -10.08 -2.70 -28.76
N GLN A 322 -8.86 -3.21 -28.52
CA GLN A 322 -8.63 -4.33 -27.63
C GLN A 322 -8.61 -3.83 -26.17
N ARG A 323 -9.73 -3.95 -25.48
CA ARG A 323 -9.94 -3.31 -24.16
C ARG A 323 -9.10 -3.95 -23.06
N ASP A 324 -9.05 -5.28 -23.01
CA ASP A 324 -8.29 -6.05 -22.02
C ASP A 324 -6.75 -6.00 -22.20
N SER A 325 -6.27 -5.33 -23.24
CA SER A 325 -4.84 -5.07 -23.43
C SER A 325 -4.28 -4.02 -22.46
N HIS A 326 -5.15 -3.33 -21.70
CA HIS A 326 -4.77 -2.28 -20.76
C HIS A 326 -5.44 -2.43 -19.40
N PHE A 327 -4.70 -2.18 -18.32
CA PHE A 327 -5.24 -2.17 -16.96
C PHE A 327 -6.24 -1.03 -16.73
N SER A 328 -7.27 -1.30 -15.92
CA SER A 328 -8.33 -0.34 -15.59
C SER A 328 -7.85 0.83 -14.72
N SER A 329 -8.62 1.92 -14.68
CA SER A 329 -8.36 3.03 -13.74
C SER A 329 -8.38 2.55 -12.29
N TRP A 330 -9.31 1.65 -11.95
CA TRP A 330 -9.42 1.09 -10.60
C TRP A 330 -8.20 0.25 -10.21
N ALA A 331 -7.71 -0.61 -11.11
CA ALA A 331 -6.51 -1.41 -10.89
C ALA A 331 -5.25 -0.53 -10.69
N ARG A 332 -5.15 0.58 -11.44
CA ARG A 332 -4.06 1.56 -11.32
C ARG A 332 -4.06 2.28 -9.97
N ARG A 333 -5.22 2.62 -9.43
CA ARG A 333 -5.39 3.20 -8.08
C ARG A 333 -5.05 2.22 -6.96
N GLY A 334 -5.42 0.96 -7.14
CA GLY A 334 -5.21 -0.11 -6.16
C GLY A 334 -3.96 -0.93 -6.46
N VAL A 335 -4.20 -2.21 -6.78
CA VAL A 335 -3.19 -3.29 -6.78
C VAL A 335 -1.91 -2.98 -7.57
N ILE A 336 -1.98 -2.28 -8.70
CA ILE A 336 -0.80 -1.99 -9.52
C ILE A 336 0.13 -1.03 -8.78
N SER A 337 -0.42 0.09 -8.28
CA SER A 337 0.39 1.04 -7.53
C SER A 337 0.79 0.52 -6.15
N ASP A 338 -0.02 -0.35 -5.52
CA ASP A 338 0.36 -1.03 -4.27
C ASP A 338 1.62 -1.87 -4.45
N ARG A 339 1.61 -2.74 -5.47
CA ARG A 339 2.73 -3.66 -5.72
C ARG A 339 3.98 -2.91 -6.20
N LEU A 340 3.84 -1.90 -7.05
CA LEU A 340 4.96 -1.07 -7.51
C LEU A 340 5.58 -0.24 -6.37
N ALA A 341 4.76 0.43 -5.55
CA ALA A 341 5.27 1.20 -4.40
C ALA A 341 5.95 0.28 -3.37
N SER A 342 5.35 -0.88 -3.09
CA SER A 342 5.95 -1.89 -2.21
C SER A 342 7.31 -2.37 -2.71
N ALA A 343 7.45 -2.61 -4.03
CA ALA A 343 8.72 -3.00 -4.63
C ALA A 343 9.77 -1.87 -4.55
N ILE A 344 9.37 -0.62 -4.76
CA ILE A 344 10.26 0.54 -4.55
C ILE A 344 10.73 0.59 -3.09
N MET A 345 9.82 0.46 -2.12
CA MET A 345 10.18 0.45 -0.70
C MET A 345 11.11 -0.72 -0.34
N LEU A 346 10.84 -1.91 -0.88
CA LEU A 346 11.64 -3.10 -0.62
C LEU A 346 13.07 -3.00 -1.17
N HIS A 347 13.27 -2.32 -2.30
CA HIS A 347 14.54 -2.33 -3.03
C HIS A 347 15.32 -1.01 -2.96
N ALA A 348 14.65 0.13 -2.77
CA ALA A 348 15.26 1.44 -2.54
C ALA A 348 15.16 1.90 -1.08
N GLY A 349 14.13 1.44 -0.34
CA GLY A 349 13.81 1.97 0.99
C GLY A 349 14.63 1.46 2.15
N ARG A 350 15.50 0.46 1.93
CA ARG A 350 16.50 0.02 2.93
C ARG A 350 17.72 0.96 3.04
N THR A 351 17.68 2.12 2.38
CA THR A 351 18.80 3.06 2.35
C THR A 351 18.71 4.06 3.50
N ALA A 352 19.86 4.43 4.07
CA ALA A 352 19.93 5.36 5.21
C ALA A 352 19.31 6.74 4.93
N GLU A 353 19.06 7.10 3.67
CA GLU A 353 18.41 8.35 3.27
C GLU A 353 16.89 8.29 3.37
N LEU A 354 16.29 7.09 3.20
CA LEU A 354 14.88 6.83 3.46
C LEU A 354 14.63 6.47 4.93
N MET A 355 15.60 5.78 5.57
CA MET A 355 15.54 5.37 6.98
C MET A 355 15.82 6.51 7.98
N ARG A 356 16.39 7.65 7.54
CA ARG A 356 16.71 8.82 8.39
C ARG A 356 15.69 9.97 8.29
N GLY A 357 14.40 9.68 8.15
CA GLY A 357 13.37 10.67 8.52
C GLY A 357 13.52 11.01 10.00
N GLN A 358 14.36 11.99 10.32
CA GLN A 358 14.78 12.28 11.70
C GLN A 358 13.69 13.02 12.47
N THR A 359 13.34 12.44 13.63
CA THR A 359 13.21 13.09 14.94
C THR A 359 13.10 14.62 14.93
N VAL A 360 11.92 15.12 15.28
CA VAL A 360 11.74 16.50 15.73
C VAL A 360 12.31 16.60 17.16
N THR A 361 13.48 17.21 17.31
CA THR A 361 13.86 17.82 18.58
C THR A 361 13.01 19.07 18.78
N PRO A 362 12.27 19.22 19.90
CA PRO A 362 11.65 20.49 20.24
C PRO A 362 12.73 21.54 20.56
N PRO A 363 12.53 22.82 20.22
CA PRO A 363 13.40 23.90 20.70
C PRO A 363 13.25 24.07 22.22
N ASP A 364 14.36 24.33 22.90
CA ASP A 364 14.36 24.75 24.30
C ASP A 364 13.57 26.05 24.47
N GLU A 365 12.41 25.99 25.15
CA GLU A 365 11.83 27.16 25.79
C GLU A 365 11.26 26.83 27.18
N LYS A 366 11.70 27.62 28.16
CA LYS A 366 11.38 27.57 29.59
C LYS A 366 9.88 27.84 29.85
N PRO A 367 9.32 27.39 31.00
CA PRO A 367 7.87 27.34 31.21
C PRO A 367 7.30 28.60 31.88
N SER A 368 6.07 28.97 31.50
CA SER A 368 5.08 29.64 32.37
C SER A 368 3.67 29.69 31.74
N PRO A 369 2.59 29.84 32.54
CA PRO A 369 1.47 28.89 32.56
C PRO A 369 0.10 29.46 32.11
N ASP A 370 -0.92 28.57 32.15
CA ASP A 370 -2.39 28.80 32.14
C ASP A 370 -3.05 28.98 30.75
N THR A 371 -4.16 28.34 30.31
CA THR A 371 -5.18 27.35 30.77
C THR A 371 -5.92 26.85 29.48
N PRO A 372 -6.55 25.65 29.42
CA PRO A 372 -6.69 24.88 28.18
C PRO A 372 -7.97 25.16 27.37
N SER A 373 -7.86 25.09 26.04
CA SER A 373 -9.00 24.96 25.12
C SER A 373 -8.88 23.65 24.34
N LYS A 374 -9.87 22.78 24.56
CA LYS A 374 -10.06 21.45 23.96
C LYS A 374 -10.15 21.50 22.42
N PRO A 375 -9.38 20.69 21.67
CA PRO A 375 -9.65 20.44 20.26
C PRO A 375 -10.46 19.15 20.08
N SER A 376 -11.51 19.27 19.27
CA SER A 376 -12.30 18.19 18.68
C SER A 376 -11.52 17.48 17.56
N THR A 377 -11.36 16.16 17.69
CA THR A 377 -10.89 15.22 16.65
C THR A 377 -12.03 14.89 15.65
N PRO A 378 -11.71 14.59 14.37
CA PRO A 378 -11.76 13.18 13.92
C PRO A 378 -10.64 12.74 12.93
N PRO A 379 -10.43 11.42 12.71
CA PRO A 379 -9.13 10.80 12.38
C PRO A 379 -9.05 10.08 11.01
N ALA A 380 -7.82 9.77 10.56
CA ALA A 380 -7.40 8.46 10.01
C ALA A 380 -5.88 8.43 9.71
N ASP A 381 -5.19 7.48 10.34
CA ASP A 381 -3.74 7.26 10.42
C ASP A 381 -3.05 6.90 9.09
N THR A 382 -1.97 7.60 8.74
CA THR A 382 -0.88 7.08 7.90
C THR A 382 0.42 7.06 8.69
N THR A 383 0.40 6.43 9.85
CA THR A 383 1.57 6.26 10.69
C THR A 383 2.33 5.03 10.19
N THR A 384 3.51 5.23 9.60
CA THR A 384 4.40 4.12 9.23
C THR A 384 4.75 3.32 10.48
N MET A 385 4.59 1.99 10.47
CA MET A 385 4.88 1.15 11.64
C MET A 385 6.20 0.38 11.49
N SER A 386 6.84 0.07 12.61
CA SER A 386 7.99 -0.83 12.72
C SER A 386 7.61 -2.08 13.51
N THR A 387 8.03 -3.25 13.04
CA THR A 387 7.80 -4.52 13.74
C THR A 387 8.65 -4.56 15.02
N LEU A 388 8.00 -4.63 16.18
CA LEU A 388 8.69 -4.92 17.45
C LEU A 388 9.11 -6.39 17.51
N PHE A 389 8.18 -7.29 17.21
CA PHE A 389 8.43 -8.72 17.10
C PHE A 389 7.31 -9.37 16.28
N ALA A 390 7.61 -10.54 15.72
CA ALA A 390 6.66 -11.29 14.91
C ALA A 390 6.89 -12.80 15.01
N TYR A 391 5.83 -13.55 14.79
CA TYR A 391 5.87 -14.92 14.33
C TYR A 391 5.37 -14.95 12.88
N ARG A 392 6.07 -15.67 12.00
CA ARG A 392 5.63 -15.98 10.64
C ARG A 392 5.89 -17.44 10.33
N ALA A 393 4.86 -18.16 9.88
CA ALA A 393 4.98 -19.57 9.50
C ALA A 393 5.87 -19.78 8.27
N SER A 394 6.03 -18.76 7.42
CA SER A 394 6.90 -18.75 6.25
C SER A 394 8.39 -18.51 6.57
N GLU A 395 8.70 -18.01 7.77
CA GLU A 395 10.08 -17.71 8.18
C GLU A 395 10.67 -18.83 9.02
N SER A 396 11.97 -19.07 8.91
CA SER A 396 12.68 -20.10 9.69
C SER A 396 11.99 -21.47 9.68
N GLU A 397 11.39 -21.86 8.54
CA GLU A 397 10.60 -23.09 8.39
C GLU A 397 9.42 -23.19 9.39
N GLY A 398 8.89 -22.06 9.83
CA GLY A 398 7.83 -21.94 10.83
C GLY A 398 8.28 -22.23 12.26
N ARG A 399 9.57 -22.44 12.50
CA ARG A 399 10.11 -22.75 13.84
C ARG A 399 9.98 -21.55 14.76
N LEU A 400 9.43 -21.78 15.94
CA LEU A 400 9.15 -20.76 16.96
C LEU A 400 10.43 -20.19 17.61
N THR A 401 11.34 -21.06 18.06
CA THR A 401 12.53 -20.65 18.83
C THR A 401 13.45 -19.66 18.10
N PRO A 402 13.78 -19.85 16.80
CA PRO A 402 14.57 -18.86 16.05
C PRO A 402 13.89 -17.49 15.92
N GLN A 403 12.57 -17.43 16.08
CA GLN A 403 11.77 -16.21 16.00
C GLN A 403 11.48 -15.60 17.39
N GLY A 404 12.09 -16.13 18.46
CA GLY A 404 11.90 -15.63 19.83
C GLY A 404 10.65 -16.14 20.54
N TRP A 405 9.94 -17.13 19.97
CA TRP A 405 8.72 -17.67 20.55
C TRP A 405 8.95 -18.99 21.29
N ALA A 406 8.23 -19.16 22.38
CA ALA A 406 8.08 -20.42 23.09
C ALA A 406 6.66 -20.97 22.90
N ALA A 407 6.52 -22.29 22.96
CA ALA A 407 5.22 -22.95 22.99
C ALA A 407 5.16 -23.98 24.11
N GLY A 408 3.96 -24.23 24.61
CA GLY A 408 3.72 -25.30 25.55
C GLY A 408 2.25 -25.68 25.60
N GLY A 409 1.95 -26.88 26.10
CA GLY A 409 0.60 -27.44 26.02
C GLY A 409 0.18 -27.76 24.58
N GLY A 410 -0.67 -28.78 24.41
CA GLY A 410 -1.10 -29.23 23.09
C GLY A 410 0.05 -29.58 22.14
N LYS A 411 -0.17 -29.35 20.84
CA LYS A 411 0.74 -29.64 19.74
C LYS A 411 0.76 -28.47 18.76
N ALA A 412 1.96 -28.01 18.42
CA ALA A 412 2.23 -27.08 17.33
C ALA A 412 2.90 -27.82 16.17
N GLN A 413 2.32 -27.78 14.98
CA GLN A 413 2.83 -28.48 13.80
C GLN A 413 2.77 -27.58 12.57
N ILE A 414 3.87 -27.48 11.83
CA ILE A 414 3.88 -26.78 10.54
C ILE A 414 3.22 -27.67 9.48
N VAL A 415 2.26 -27.12 8.78
CA VAL A 415 1.48 -27.78 7.73
C VAL A 415 1.48 -26.94 6.45
N ASP A 416 1.30 -27.59 5.31
CA ASP A 416 1.02 -26.92 4.05
C ASP A 416 -0.41 -26.40 4.03
N ASP A 417 -0.58 -25.14 3.65
CA ASP A 417 -1.89 -24.51 3.44
C ASP A 417 -1.76 -23.46 2.34
N ALA A 418 -2.44 -23.67 1.20
CA ALA A 418 -2.31 -22.80 0.03
C ALA A 418 -2.81 -21.37 0.27
N GLY A 419 -3.67 -21.14 1.28
CA GLY A 419 -4.16 -19.80 1.63
C GLY A 419 -3.24 -19.03 2.60
N ALA A 420 -2.18 -19.65 3.10
CA ALA A 420 -1.18 -18.98 3.94
C ALA A 420 -0.18 -18.19 3.09
N SER A 421 0.36 -17.07 3.61
CA SER A 421 1.17 -16.10 2.85
C SER A 421 2.48 -16.66 2.27
N GLY A 422 2.92 -17.83 2.76
CA GLY A 422 4.05 -18.58 2.21
C GLY A 422 3.75 -20.06 1.95
N GLY A 423 2.48 -20.43 1.78
CA GLY A 423 2.04 -21.81 1.59
C GLY A 423 2.16 -22.70 2.83
N LYS A 424 2.55 -22.14 3.98
CA LYS A 424 2.75 -22.84 5.26
C LYS A 424 2.00 -22.15 6.37
N ALA A 425 1.43 -22.93 7.29
CA ALA A 425 0.80 -22.44 8.51
C ALA A 425 1.19 -23.31 9.71
N MET A 426 1.13 -22.76 10.92
CA MET A 426 1.25 -23.54 12.15
C MET A 426 -0.11 -23.96 12.64
N LYS A 427 -0.37 -25.27 12.60
CA LYS A 427 -1.57 -25.89 13.19
C LYS A 427 -1.36 -26.13 14.68
N LEU A 428 -2.26 -25.58 15.48
CA LEU A 428 -2.32 -25.70 16.93
C LEU A 428 -3.51 -26.56 17.33
N THR A 429 -3.26 -27.63 18.06
CA THR A 429 -4.29 -28.54 18.57
C THR A 429 -4.00 -28.96 20.00
N LYS A 430 -5.03 -29.43 20.70
CA LYS A 430 -4.86 -30.15 21.96
C LYS A 430 -5.89 -31.28 22.07
N GLU A 431 -5.61 -32.25 22.93
CA GLU A 431 -6.63 -33.19 23.39
C GLU A 431 -7.54 -32.51 24.43
N THR A 432 -8.86 -32.69 24.30
CA THR A 432 -9.84 -32.21 25.29
C THR A 432 -9.53 -32.76 26.69
N GLY A 433 -9.55 -31.88 27.69
CA GLY A 433 -9.20 -32.19 29.08
C GLY A 433 -7.73 -31.97 29.42
N ARG A 434 -6.84 -31.84 28.42
CA ARG A 434 -5.43 -31.47 28.64
C ARG A 434 -5.27 -29.97 28.84
N ALA A 435 -4.07 -29.56 29.29
CA ALA A 435 -3.73 -28.16 29.45
C ALA A 435 -3.93 -27.39 28.13
N PRO A 436 -4.41 -26.13 28.18
CA PRO A 436 -4.49 -25.25 27.02
C PRO A 436 -3.14 -25.20 26.29
N TRP A 437 -3.15 -25.13 24.96
CA TRP A 437 -1.94 -24.81 24.23
C TRP A 437 -1.65 -23.32 24.38
N TYR A 438 -0.38 -22.94 24.31
CA TYR A 438 0.01 -21.54 24.28
C TYR A 438 1.26 -21.32 23.43
N LEU A 439 1.34 -20.10 22.90
CA LEU A 439 2.53 -19.47 22.36
C LEU A 439 2.85 -18.26 23.22
N GLU A 440 4.13 -18.00 23.49
CA GLU A 440 4.58 -16.86 24.27
C GLU A 440 5.81 -16.20 23.65
N HIS A 441 5.85 -14.88 23.70
CA HIS A 441 7.01 -14.06 23.36
C HIS A 441 7.27 -13.05 24.48
N ASP A 442 8.54 -12.77 24.77
CA ASP A 442 8.93 -11.68 25.68
C ASP A 442 8.65 -10.34 25.00
N ALA A 443 7.59 -9.66 25.41
CA ALA A 443 7.02 -8.51 24.70
C ALA A 443 7.32 -7.17 25.40
N GLY A 444 7.84 -7.22 26.63
CA GLY A 444 8.00 -6.03 27.46
C GLY A 444 6.66 -5.49 27.95
N ASN A 445 6.68 -4.29 28.54
CA ASN A 445 5.50 -3.65 29.11
C ASN A 445 4.66 -2.86 28.09
N GLY A 446 5.01 -2.92 26.80
CA GLY A 446 4.30 -2.24 25.72
C GLY A 446 4.29 -0.71 25.79
N ALA A 447 5.22 -0.07 26.52
CA ALA A 447 5.29 1.38 26.62
C ALA A 447 5.42 2.07 25.25
N ASP A 448 6.17 1.49 24.32
CA ASP A 448 6.28 2.01 22.94
C ASP A 448 4.95 1.95 22.19
N LEU A 449 4.18 0.87 22.37
CA LEU A 449 2.87 0.68 21.73
C LEU A 449 1.83 1.69 22.26
N LEU A 450 1.81 1.92 23.58
CA LEU A 450 0.97 2.97 24.17
C LEU A 450 1.44 4.37 23.78
N GLY A 451 2.75 4.63 23.83
CA GLY A 451 3.32 5.95 23.60
C GLY A 451 3.20 6.40 22.14
N LYS A 452 3.48 5.52 21.18
CA LYS A 452 3.51 5.87 19.76
C LYS A 452 2.25 5.42 19.01
N GLY A 453 1.54 4.42 19.53
CA GLY A 453 0.47 3.74 18.82
C GLY A 453 1.03 2.64 17.95
N GLY A 454 0.17 1.85 17.33
CA GLY A 454 0.61 0.68 16.56
C GLY A 454 -0.48 -0.35 16.38
N LEU A 455 -0.10 -1.56 15.96
CA LEU A 455 -1.03 -2.65 15.67
C LEU A 455 -0.52 -3.97 16.26
N VAL A 456 -1.37 -4.63 17.04
CA VAL A 456 -1.20 -6.05 17.40
C VAL A 456 -2.10 -6.86 16.47
N SER A 457 -1.54 -7.74 15.65
CA SER A 457 -2.30 -8.51 14.65
C SER A 457 -2.01 -10.02 14.67
N CYS A 458 -2.99 -10.80 14.24
CA CYS A 458 -2.93 -12.24 14.09
C CYS A 458 -3.73 -12.67 12.85
N ARG A 459 -3.08 -13.33 11.88
CA ARG A 459 -3.73 -13.95 10.73
C ARG A 459 -3.92 -15.44 10.98
N PHE A 460 -5.16 -15.88 11.02
CA PHE A 460 -5.52 -17.22 11.48
C PHE A 460 -6.66 -17.84 10.64
N LYS A 461 -6.80 -19.15 10.74
CA LYS A 461 -7.89 -19.93 10.14
C LYS A 461 -8.34 -21.00 11.13
N LEU A 462 -9.65 -21.29 11.18
CA LEU A 462 -10.20 -22.35 12.03
C LEU A 462 -10.45 -23.62 11.22
N ASP A 463 -10.25 -24.76 11.86
CA ASP A 463 -10.56 -26.08 11.30
C ASP A 463 -11.60 -26.78 12.20
N GLY A 464 -12.68 -27.29 11.62
CA GLY A 464 -13.82 -27.88 12.32
C GLY A 464 -15.16 -27.24 12.01
N ALA A 465 -16.24 -27.87 12.48
CA ALA A 465 -17.62 -27.42 12.28
C ALA A 465 -18.08 -26.47 13.40
N LEU A 466 -18.96 -25.52 13.05
CA LEU A 466 -19.55 -24.58 13.98
C LEU A 466 -20.16 -25.28 15.20
N THR A 467 -19.66 -24.92 16.38
CA THR A 467 -20.20 -25.31 17.68
C THR A 467 -20.44 -24.05 18.51
N ALA A 468 -21.66 -23.88 19.01
CA ALA A 468 -22.01 -22.70 19.78
C ALA A 468 -21.15 -22.56 21.03
N ASN A 469 -20.65 -21.35 21.27
CA ASN A 469 -19.82 -20.96 22.42
C ASN A 469 -18.45 -21.65 22.48
N GLN A 470 -17.96 -22.23 21.38
CA GLN A 470 -16.63 -22.83 21.34
C GLN A 470 -15.54 -21.76 21.12
N TYR A 471 -14.48 -21.82 21.92
CA TYR A 471 -13.33 -20.92 21.80
C TYR A 471 -12.40 -21.33 20.66
N ALA A 472 -11.80 -20.33 20.03
CA ALA A 472 -10.73 -20.50 19.05
C ALA A 472 -9.37 -20.15 19.67
N LEU A 473 -9.10 -18.86 19.88
CA LEU A 473 -7.85 -18.34 20.42
C LEU A 473 -8.08 -17.05 21.23
N ALA A 474 -7.13 -16.69 22.07
CA ALA A 474 -7.07 -15.45 22.81
C ALA A 474 -5.67 -14.85 22.82
N LEU A 475 -5.61 -13.52 22.93
CA LEU A 475 -4.40 -12.74 23.13
C LEU A 475 -4.44 -12.13 24.54
N TYR A 476 -3.45 -12.46 25.35
CA TYR A 476 -3.23 -11.88 26.68
C TYR A 476 -1.86 -11.22 26.75
N TRP A 477 -1.81 -9.97 27.19
CA TRP A 477 -0.56 -9.25 27.41
C TRP A 477 -0.63 -8.49 28.73
N PRO A 478 -0.44 -9.18 29.87
CA PRO A 478 -0.25 -8.53 31.16
C PRO A 478 1.05 -7.73 31.16
N VAL A 479 1.04 -6.56 31.78
CA VAL A 479 2.21 -5.68 31.86
C VAL A 479 2.57 -5.39 33.32
N SER A 480 3.86 -5.38 33.62
CA SER A 480 4.36 -5.16 34.97
C SER A 480 4.16 -3.72 35.44
N ALA A 481 4.14 -2.77 34.51
CA ALA A 481 3.91 -1.36 34.77
C ALA A 481 3.32 -0.66 33.53
N LEU A 482 2.61 0.44 33.74
CA LEU A 482 2.17 1.36 32.70
C LEU A 482 3.07 2.61 32.68
N PRO A 483 3.15 3.34 31.55
CA PRO A 483 3.80 4.65 31.52
C PRO A 483 3.21 5.61 32.56
N GLN A 484 4.03 6.56 33.03
CA GLN A 484 3.60 7.53 34.03
C GLN A 484 2.36 8.31 33.54
N GLY A 485 1.32 8.38 34.39
CA GLY A 485 0.07 9.07 34.07
C GLY A 485 -0.95 8.24 33.29
N VAL A 486 -0.61 7.00 32.90
CA VAL A 486 -1.55 6.07 32.24
C VAL A 486 -2.24 5.20 33.28
N THR A 487 -3.55 5.08 33.19
CA THR A 487 -4.35 4.20 34.06
C THR A 487 -5.45 3.58 33.23
N LEU A 488 -5.54 2.24 33.24
CA LEU A 488 -6.65 1.54 32.59
C LEU A 488 -7.94 1.72 33.39
N GLU A 489 -9.09 1.62 32.71
CA GLU A 489 -10.38 1.74 33.38
C GLU A 489 -10.63 0.60 34.39
N GLY A 490 -11.44 0.89 35.42
CA GLY A 490 -11.85 -0.11 36.41
C GLY A 490 -10.74 -0.56 37.37
N ASN A 491 -11.13 -1.41 38.33
CA ASN A 491 -10.30 -1.78 39.49
C ASN A 491 -10.15 -3.31 39.62
N ALA A 492 -10.01 -4.02 38.50
CA ALA A 492 -9.98 -5.48 38.48
C ALA A 492 -8.60 -6.11 38.79
N GLY A 493 -7.58 -5.30 39.06
CA GLY A 493 -6.35 -5.73 39.73
C GLY A 493 -5.14 -6.02 38.83
N HIS A 494 -5.33 -6.26 37.53
CA HIS A 494 -4.21 -6.46 36.59
C HIS A 494 -4.32 -5.55 35.36
N ASN A 495 -3.19 -4.99 34.94
CA ASN A 495 -3.07 -4.19 33.73
C ASN A 495 -2.75 -5.10 32.55
N LEU A 496 -3.62 -5.09 31.54
CA LEU A 496 -3.43 -5.86 30.31
C LEU A 496 -3.59 -4.96 29.09
N LEU A 497 -2.61 -4.98 28.18
CA LEU A 497 -2.72 -4.32 26.88
C LEU A 497 -3.51 -5.16 25.88
N ALA A 498 -3.56 -6.47 26.07
CA ALA A 498 -4.44 -7.36 25.35
C ALA A 498 -5.13 -8.30 26.33
N SER A 499 -6.46 -8.44 26.20
CA SER A 499 -7.24 -9.44 26.92
C SER A 499 -8.43 -9.83 26.04
N PHE A 500 -8.14 -10.27 24.82
CA PHE A 500 -9.14 -10.43 23.76
C PHE A 500 -9.25 -11.90 23.36
N TYR A 501 -10.43 -12.37 23.03
CA TYR A 501 -10.62 -13.75 22.56
C TYR A 501 -11.59 -13.86 21.39
N VAL A 502 -11.43 -14.93 20.63
CA VAL A 502 -12.27 -15.32 19.51
C VAL A 502 -13.11 -16.52 19.93
N GLN A 503 -14.42 -16.42 19.74
CA GLN A 503 -15.40 -17.46 20.11
C GLN A 503 -16.56 -17.44 19.11
N SER A 504 -17.06 -18.61 18.74
CA SER A 504 -18.28 -18.70 17.94
C SER A 504 -19.52 -18.59 18.83
N ASP A 505 -20.58 -17.95 18.33
CA ASP A 505 -21.93 -18.13 18.86
C ASP A 505 -22.68 -19.21 18.07
N ALA A 506 -24.01 -19.15 18.00
CA ALA A 506 -24.81 -20.11 17.26
C ALA A 506 -24.69 -19.96 15.72
N THR A 507 -24.16 -18.85 15.22
CA THR A 507 -24.04 -18.56 13.77
C THR A 507 -22.67 -17.99 13.41
N ASP A 508 -22.14 -17.09 14.22
CA ASP A 508 -21.07 -16.17 13.85
C ASP A 508 -19.78 -16.46 14.63
N LEU A 509 -18.66 -16.01 14.07
CA LEU A 509 -17.38 -15.96 14.77
C LEU A 509 -17.15 -14.54 15.32
N ASN A 510 -16.94 -14.41 16.62
CA ASN A 510 -16.94 -13.12 17.31
C ASN A 510 -15.60 -12.82 17.99
N VAL A 511 -15.28 -11.52 18.07
CA VAL A 511 -14.17 -10.99 18.86
C VAL A 511 -14.75 -10.40 20.14
N MET A 512 -14.19 -10.80 21.28
CA MET A 512 -14.69 -10.48 22.60
C MET A 512 -13.59 -9.87 23.47
N TYR A 513 -13.93 -8.88 24.28
CA TYR A 513 -13.07 -8.34 25.32
C TYR A 513 -13.26 -9.11 26.62
N HIS A 514 -12.22 -9.81 27.08
CA HIS A 514 -12.22 -10.63 28.28
C HIS A 514 -12.01 -9.76 29.54
N LYS A 515 -13.11 -9.40 30.19
CA LYS A 515 -13.11 -8.69 31.48
C LYS A 515 -13.23 -9.65 32.68
N GLY A 516 -13.16 -10.95 32.41
CA GLY A 516 -13.01 -12.02 33.41
C GLY A 516 -14.27 -12.41 34.19
N ASN A 517 -15.40 -11.75 33.92
CA ASN A 517 -16.73 -12.26 34.23
C ASN A 517 -17.52 -12.32 32.92
N THR A 518 -18.18 -13.43 32.63
CA THR A 518 -18.98 -13.62 31.41
C THR A 518 -20.03 -12.52 31.23
N ALA A 519 -20.60 -11.99 32.30
CA ALA A 519 -21.56 -10.88 32.25
C ALA A 519 -20.94 -9.51 31.89
N GLN A 520 -19.60 -9.40 31.99
CA GLN A 520 -18.84 -8.18 31.70
C GLN A 520 -18.04 -8.28 30.40
N ASN A 521 -17.90 -9.48 29.83
CA ASN A 521 -17.27 -9.63 28.52
C ASN A 521 -18.08 -8.88 27.48
N THR A 522 -17.38 -8.08 26.68
CA THR A 522 -18.01 -7.18 25.70
C THR A 522 -17.68 -7.66 24.29
N LYS A 523 -18.67 -7.73 23.40
CA LYS A 523 -18.42 -8.02 21.98
C LYS A 523 -17.77 -6.80 21.32
N LEU A 524 -16.58 -7.00 20.75
CA LEU A 524 -15.83 -5.95 20.04
C LEU A 524 -16.15 -5.94 18.54
N GLY A 525 -16.60 -7.08 18.01
CA GLY A 525 -17.01 -7.22 16.61
C GLY A 525 -17.23 -8.67 16.21
N SER A 526 -17.38 -8.91 14.91
CA SER A 526 -17.63 -10.23 14.34
C SER A 526 -16.96 -10.35 12.97
N PHE A 527 -16.45 -11.54 12.67
CA PHE A 527 -16.01 -11.93 11.33
C PHE A 527 -17.20 -12.31 10.42
N GLY A 528 -18.43 -12.25 10.93
CA GLY A 528 -19.65 -12.73 10.28
C GLY A 528 -19.88 -14.22 10.53
N ALA A 529 -20.64 -14.84 9.62
CA ALA A 529 -20.98 -16.25 9.70
C ALA A 529 -19.71 -17.12 9.80
N PHE A 530 -19.73 -18.08 10.73
CA PHE A 530 -18.62 -18.99 10.94
C PHE A 530 -18.26 -19.72 9.64
N ASN A 531 -16.97 -19.76 9.35
CA ASN A 531 -16.40 -20.46 8.21
C ASN A 531 -14.97 -20.92 8.56
N ASN A 532 -14.36 -21.64 7.62
CA ASN A 532 -13.00 -22.17 7.74
C ASN A 532 -12.01 -21.42 6.82
N GLU A 533 -12.30 -20.16 6.49
CA GLU A 533 -11.45 -19.28 5.69
C GLU A 533 -10.39 -18.59 6.56
N TRP A 534 -9.45 -17.94 5.88
CA TRP A 534 -8.44 -17.10 6.54
C TRP A 534 -9.04 -15.77 6.98
N HIS A 535 -8.84 -15.44 8.25
CA HIS A 535 -9.25 -14.18 8.86
C HIS A 535 -8.03 -13.42 9.40
N THR A 536 -8.16 -12.11 9.50
CA THR A 536 -7.16 -11.23 10.13
C THR A 536 -7.79 -10.49 11.31
N LEU A 537 -7.23 -10.70 12.50
CA LEU A 537 -7.58 -9.97 13.71
C LEU A 537 -6.50 -8.95 14.03
N GLY A 538 -6.89 -7.70 14.29
CA GLY A 538 -5.99 -6.62 14.69
C GLY A 538 -6.56 -5.78 15.83
N PHE A 539 -5.68 -5.13 16.58
CA PHE A 539 -6.01 -4.15 17.61
C PHE A 539 -5.08 -2.95 17.46
N ARG A 540 -5.62 -1.84 16.97
CA ARG A 540 -4.87 -0.62 16.71
C ARG A 540 -4.89 0.30 17.93
N PHE A 541 -3.72 0.65 18.42
CA PHE A 541 -3.49 1.57 19.52
C PHE A 541 -3.31 2.98 18.96
N ALA A 542 -4.04 3.95 19.51
CA ALA A 542 -4.02 5.33 19.03
C ALA A 542 -2.71 6.08 19.31
N GLY A 543 -1.88 5.58 20.24
CA GLY A 543 -0.66 6.26 20.66
C GLY A 543 -0.92 7.41 21.63
N ASN A 544 0.10 8.24 21.87
CA ASN A 544 0.07 9.34 22.85
C ASN A 544 -0.36 8.90 24.25
N ASN A 545 0.01 7.69 24.64
CA ASN A 545 -0.39 7.05 25.91
C ASN A 545 -1.91 6.89 26.07
N SER A 546 -2.67 6.96 24.97
CA SER A 546 -4.09 6.65 24.95
C SER A 546 -4.32 5.17 25.24
N ILE A 547 -5.35 4.91 26.06
CA ILE A 547 -5.85 3.57 26.33
C ILE A 547 -6.98 3.17 25.37
N GLU A 548 -7.31 4.03 24.39
CA GLU A 548 -8.28 3.74 23.35
C GLU A 548 -7.67 2.82 22.29
N VAL A 549 -8.39 1.74 21.98
CA VAL A 549 -8.00 0.72 21.01
C VAL A 549 -9.13 0.52 20.02
N THR A 550 -8.78 0.43 18.73
CA THR A 550 -9.73 0.10 17.66
C THR A 550 -9.53 -1.34 17.20
N PRO A 551 -10.53 -2.23 17.30
CA PRO A 551 -10.43 -3.57 16.74
C PRO A 551 -10.44 -3.47 15.21
N VAL A 552 -9.60 -4.24 14.53
CA VAL A 552 -9.51 -4.31 13.07
C VAL A 552 -9.81 -5.76 12.67
N ILE A 553 -10.95 -6.00 12.03
CA ILE A 553 -11.46 -7.34 11.72
C ILE A 553 -11.54 -7.45 10.20
N ASP A 554 -10.75 -8.35 9.61
CA ASP A 554 -10.59 -8.52 8.16
C ASP A 554 -10.32 -7.20 7.43
N GLY A 555 -9.42 -6.39 8.00
CA GLY A 555 -9.01 -5.09 7.48
C GLY A 555 -10.01 -3.96 7.69
N LYS A 556 -11.14 -4.21 8.37
CA LYS A 556 -12.15 -3.20 8.68
C LYS A 556 -12.09 -2.77 10.14
N ASP A 557 -12.10 -1.46 10.35
CA ASP A 557 -12.17 -0.90 11.69
C ASP A 557 -13.55 -1.15 12.32
N GLY A 558 -13.55 -1.66 13.54
CA GLY A 558 -14.71 -1.75 14.40
C GLY A 558 -14.86 -0.52 15.30
N THR A 559 -15.72 -0.63 16.30
CA THR A 559 -15.95 0.46 17.26
C THR A 559 -14.79 0.57 18.25
N PRO A 560 -14.14 1.73 18.40
CA PRO A 560 -13.11 1.95 19.41
C PRO A 560 -13.62 1.70 20.83
N PHE A 561 -12.74 1.23 21.72
CA PHE A 561 -13.04 0.97 23.11
C PHE A 561 -11.85 1.31 24.01
N MET A 562 -12.12 1.60 25.29
CA MET A 562 -11.08 1.86 26.28
C MET A 562 -10.62 0.57 26.94
N LEU A 563 -9.31 0.42 27.12
CA LEU A 563 -8.74 -0.66 27.90
C LEU A 563 -9.11 -0.51 29.38
N SER A 564 -9.51 -1.63 29.98
CA SER A 564 -9.79 -1.78 31.40
C SER A 564 -8.87 -2.81 32.05
N GLN A 565 -8.63 -2.66 33.34
CA GLN A 565 -8.05 -3.72 34.15
C GLN A 565 -8.87 -5.01 34.01
N SER A 566 -8.22 -6.15 34.13
CA SER A 566 -8.85 -7.47 34.02
C SER A 566 -8.43 -8.35 35.20
N PRO A 567 -9.30 -9.23 35.72
CA PRO A 567 -8.89 -10.25 36.68
C PRO A 567 -8.15 -11.41 35.99
N VAL A 568 -8.10 -11.42 34.65
CA VAL A 568 -7.39 -12.42 33.83
C VAL A 568 -5.90 -12.08 33.83
N GLY A 569 -5.22 -12.18 34.98
CA GLY A 569 -3.84 -11.68 35.15
C GLY A 569 -2.85 -12.66 35.76
N THR A 570 -3.19 -13.95 35.88
CA THR A 570 -2.29 -14.98 36.42
C THR A 570 -1.19 -15.42 35.44
N PHE A 571 -1.15 -14.82 34.25
CA PHE A 571 -0.07 -15.02 33.28
C PHE A 571 1.16 -14.20 33.68
N THR A 572 2.34 -14.66 33.27
CA THR A 572 3.59 -13.92 33.52
C THR A 572 3.53 -12.56 32.85
N ALA A 573 3.81 -11.50 33.62
CA ALA A 573 3.86 -10.13 33.11
C ALA A 573 4.90 -9.96 31.99
N ASP A 574 4.67 -8.97 31.13
CA ASP A 574 5.54 -8.54 30.04
C ASP A 574 5.76 -9.56 28.92
N LYS A 575 4.83 -10.52 28.82
CA LYS A 575 4.76 -11.49 27.73
C LYS A 575 3.46 -11.36 26.96
N LEU A 576 3.55 -11.43 25.63
CA LEU A 576 2.38 -11.66 24.80
C LEU A 576 2.12 -13.16 24.74
N ARG A 577 0.95 -13.59 25.20
CA ARG A 577 0.51 -14.98 25.20
C ARG A 577 -0.66 -15.16 24.24
N VAL A 578 -0.54 -16.12 23.33
CA VAL A 578 -1.65 -16.62 22.50
C VAL A 578 -2.05 -18.01 22.98
N THR A 579 -3.32 -18.25 23.26
CA THR A 579 -3.79 -19.54 23.85
C THR A 579 -5.24 -19.84 23.49
N ASP A 580 -5.65 -21.10 23.58
CA ASP A 580 -7.05 -21.50 23.47
C ASP A 580 -7.83 -21.49 24.79
N ILE A 581 -7.26 -20.90 25.84
CA ILE A 581 -7.92 -20.46 27.09
C ILE A 581 -8.30 -21.60 28.04
N THR A 582 -8.91 -22.68 27.54
CA THR A 582 -9.61 -23.68 28.34
C THR A 582 -9.13 -25.10 28.06
N LYS A 583 -9.30 -25.98 29.05
CA LYS A 583 -9.10 -27.44 28.87
C LYS A 583 -10.22 -28.08 28.05
N ASN A 584 -11.38 -27.42 27.94
CA ASN A 584 -12.50 -27.90 27.13
C ASN A 584 -12.14 -27.93 25.64
N ALA A 585 -12.98 -28.56 24.82
CA ALA A 585 -12.78 -28.59 23.38
C ALA A 585 -12.74 -27.16 22.80
N THR A 586 -11.80 -26.93 21.90
CA THR A 586 -11.57 -25.66 21.18
C THR A 586 -11.32 -25.98 19.72
N TYR A 587 -11.51 -25.00 18.84
CA TYR A 587 -11.20 -25.21 17.43
C TYR A 587 -9.69 -25.43 17.26
N PRO A 588 -9.26 -26.44 16.48
CA PRO A 588 -7.96 -26.40 15.84
C PRO A 588 -7.75 -25.07 15.09
N VAL A 589 -6.61 -24.43 15.33
CA VAL A 589 -6.29 -23.13 14.72
C VAL A 589 -5.05 -23.27 13.85
N LEU A 590 -5.10 -22.72 12.64
CA LEU A 590 -3.93 -22.49 11.81
C LEU A 590 -3.52 -21.03 11.97
N ILE A 591 -2.25 -20.78 12.28
CA ILE A 591 -1.66 -19.44 12.40
C ILE A 591 -0.67 -19.23 11.25
N ASP A 592 -0.88 -18.18 10.48
CA ASP A 592 0.07 -17.71 9.45
C ASP A 592 1.07 -16.74 10.07
N SER A 593 0.57 -15.75 10.81
CA SER A 593 1.43 -14.78 11.50
C SER A 593 0.78 -14.18 12.74
N ILE A 594 1.64 -13.76 13.68
CA ILE A 594 1.31 -12.89 14.82
C ILE A 594 2.33 -11.76 14.78
N VAL A 595 1.89 -10.50 14.74
CA VAL A 595 2.79 -9.36 14.54
C VAL A 595 2.43 -8.25 15.51
N VAL A 596 3.42 -7.70 16.19
CA VAL A 596 3.28 -6.46 16.95
C VAL A 596 4.11 -5.39 16.27
N GLU A 597 3.43 -4.34 15.83
CA GLU A 597 4.01 -3.21 15.13
C GLU A 597 3.72 -1.93 15.91
N VAL A 598 4.67 -1.00 15.92
CA VAL A 598 4.56 0.28 16.59
C VAL A 598 4.82 1.39 15.60
N ASN A 599 3.99 2.42 15.64
CA ASN A 599 4.15 3.64 14.87
C ASN A 599 5.57 4.21 15.04
N ASN A 600 6.20 4.59 13.94
CA ASN A 600 7.45 5.33 13.98
C ASN A 600 7.18 6.71 14.57
N ALA A 601 8.12 7.19 15.39
CA ALA A 601 8.03 8.47 16.09
C ALA A 601 8.05 9.67 15.14
#